data_AF-A0A5B7IV40-F1
#
_entry.id   AF-A0A5B7IV40-F1
#
_cell.length_a   1.000
_cell.length_b   1.000
_cell.length_c   1.000
_cell.angle_alpha   90.00
_cell.angle_beta   90.00
_cell.angle_gamma   90.00
#
_symmetry.space_group_name_H-M   'P 1'
#
loop_
_entity.id
_entity.type
_entity.pdbx_description
1 polymer ?
#
loop_
_entity_poly.entity_id
_entity_poly.type
_entity_poly.pdbx_seq_one_letter_code
_entity_poly.pdbx_strand_id
1 'polypeptide(L)' 'MVEQLRREAGMKRMPVSEVVEEIKQFILLHEHEDSLLVGFSSQKNNPFRERASCQLL' A
#
# COMPACT_ATOMS: atom_id res chain seq x y z
N MET A 1 -18.27 22.70 -20.16
CA MET A 1 -18.96 21.43 -19.84
C MET A 1 -18.87 20.42 -21.00
N VAL A 2 -19.31 20.75 -22.22
CA VAL A 2 -19.25 19.83 -23.37
C VAL A 2 -17.83 19.39 -23.74
N GLU A 3 -16.87 20.31 -23.74
CA GLU A 3 -15.48 19.96 -24.03
C GLU A 3 -14.86 19.01 -22.99
N GLN A 4 -15.25 19.16 -21.73
CA GLN A 4 -14.78 18.29 -20.64
C GLN A 4 -15.30 16.86 -20.84
N LEU A 5 -16.59 16.71 -21.14
CA LEU A 5 -17.20 15.39 -21.39
C LEU A 5 -16.58 14.69 -22.60
N ARG A 6 -16.23 15.44 -23.66
CA ARG A 6 -15.52 14.87 -24.82
C ARG A 6 -14.14 14.33 -24.45
N ARG A 7 -13.41 15.01 -23.55
CA ARG A 7 -12.12 14.54 -23.04
C ARG A 7 -12.26 13.26 -22.22
N GLU A 8 -13.20 13.23 -21.28
CA GLU A 8 -13.44 12.06 -20.42
C GLU A 8 -13.95 10.84 -21.19
N ALA A 9 -14.77 11.05 -22.23
CA ALA A 9 -15.24 9.98 -23.10
C ALA A 9 -14.09 9.34 -23.91
N GLY A 10 -13.09 10.15 -24.30
CA GLY A 10 -11.93 9.71 -25.08
C GLY A 10 -10.87 8.93 -24.28
N MET A 11 -11.01 8.82 -22.95
CA MET A 11 -10.08 8.06 -22.13
C MET A 11 -10.22 6.55 -22.39
N LYS A 12 -9.09 5.89 -22.69
CA LYS A 12 -9.04 4.43 -22.83
C LYS A 12 -9.29 3.78 -21.48
N ARG A 13 -10.26 2.86 -21.43
CA ARG A 13 -10.58 2.04 -20.25
C ARG A 13 -9.99 0.64 -20.43
N MET A 14 -9.72 -0.02 -19.33
CA MET A 14 -9.32 -1.43 -19.29
C MET A 14 -10.42 -2.26 -18.61
N PRO A 15 -10.56 -3.56 -18.94
CA PRO A 15 -11.49 -4.44 -18.26
C PRO A 15 -11.18 -4.50 -16.76
N VAL A 16 -12.22 -4.37 -15.93
CA VAL A 16 -12.06 -4.41 -14.46
C VAL A 16 -11.41 -5.71 -14.01
N SER A 17 -11.70 -6.82 -14.67
CA SER A 17 -11.08 -8.12 -14.39
C SER A 17 -9.56 -8.12 -14.55
N GLU A 18 -9.03 -7.44 -15.57
CA GLU A 18 -7.58 -7.35 -15.82
C GLU A 18 -6.92 -6.45 -14.78
N VAL A 19 -7.50 -5.27 -14.54
CA VAL A 19 -6.97 -4.30 -13.57
C VAL A 19 -6.93 -4.87 -12.15
N VAL A 20 -7.96 -5.63 -11.76
CA VAL A 20 -7.99 -6.27 -10.45
C VAL A 20 -6.88 -7.31 -10.31
N GLU A 21 -6.54 -8.03 -11.37
CA GLU A 21 -5.45 -9.01 -11.33
C GLU A 21 -4.08 -8.32 -11.23
N GLU A 22 -3.86 -7.23 -11.96
CA GLU A 22 -2.65 -6.41 -11.83
C GLU A 22 -2.49 -5.85 -10.41
N ILE A 23 -3.58 -5.33 -9.82
CA ILE A 23 -3.57 -4.83 -8.43
C ILE A 23 -3.20 -5.93 -7.46
N LYS A 24 -3.79 -7.13 -7.59
CA LYS A 24 -3.46 -8.28 -6.73
C LYS A 24 -2.00 -8.66 -6.84
N GLN A 25 -1.47 -8.77 -8.07
CA GLN A 25 -0.07 -9.10 -8.30
C GLN A 25 0.87 -8.09 -7.64
N PHE A 26 0.56 -6.80 -7.77
CA PHE A 26 1.32 -5.74 -7.11
C PHE A 26 1.32 -5.91 -5.59
N ILE A 27 0.16 -6.17 -4.99
CA ILE A 27 0.03 -6.37 -3.54
C ILE A 27 0.84 -7.59 -3.10
N LEU A 28 0.66 -8.74 -3.74
CA LEU A 28 1.37 -9.98 -3.41
C LEU A 28 2.89 -9.83 -3.53
N LEU A 29 3.37 -9.02 -4.49
CA LEU A 29 4.79 -8.77 -4.64
C LEU A 29 5.38 -7.98 -3.46
N HIS A 30 4.63 -7.05 -2.87
CA HIS A 30 5.13 -6.12 -1.85
C HIS A 30 4.62 -6.40 -0.42
N GLU A 31 3.71 -7.38 -0.25
CA GLU A 31 3.06 -7.64 1.04
C GLU A 31 4.03 -7.94 2.18
N HIS A 32 5.18 -8.55 1.87
CA HIS A 32 6.21 -8.91 2.84
C HIS A 32 7.07 -7.72 3.30
N GLU A 33 7.05 -6.61 2.56
CA GLU A 33 7.73 -5.37 2.92
C GLU A 33 6.81 -4.45 3.75
N ASP A 34 5.50 -4.71 3.72
CA ASP A 34 4.52 -3.94 4.46
C ASP A 34 4.58 -4.27 5.96
N SER A 35 5.27 -3.41 6.71
CA SER A 35 5.44 -3.53 8.15
C SER A 35 4.13 -3.43 8.95
N LEU A 36 3.05 -2.89 8.36
CA LEU A 36 1.73 -2.85 8.98
C LEU A 36 0.94 -4.14 8.74
N LEU A 37 1.28 -4.89 7.69
CA LEU A 37 0.67 -6.17 7.38
C LEU A 37 1.39 -7.33 8.09
N VAL A 38 2.70 -7.46 7.89
CA VAL A 38 3.49 -8.58 8.44
C VAL A 38 4.14 -8.28 9.79
N GLY A 39 4.12 -7.02 10.22
CA GLY A 39 4.83 -6.56 11.40
C GLY A 39 6.32 -6.34 11.15
N PHE A 40 6.98 -5.65 12.07
CA PHE A 40 8.43 -5.45 11.99
C PHE A 40 9.16 -6.76 12.35
N SER A 41 10.12 -7.15 11.52
CA SER A 41 10.99 -8.32 11.74
C SER A 41 11.76 -8.29 13.07
N SER A 42 12.00 -7.09 13.60
CA SER A 42 12.48 -6.87 14.96
C SER A 42 11.80 -5.64 15.54
N GLN A 43 11.49 -5.68 16.83
CA GLN A 43 11.03 -4.51 17.57
C GLN A 43 12.00 -3.32 17.44
N LYS A 44 13.31 -3.57 17.21
CA LYS A 44 14.30 -2.49 16.97
C LYS A 44 14.09 -1.74 15.64
N ASN A 45 13.46 -2.39 14.66
CA ASN A 45 13.18 -1.79 13.35
C ASN A 45 11.92 -0.91 13.38
N ASN A 46 11.08 -1.04 14.43
CA ASN A 46 9.94 -0.15 14.63
C ASN A 46 10.42 1.19 15.22
N PRO A 47 10.31 2.32 14.48
CA PRO A 47 10.74 3.63 14.98
C PRO A 47 9.92 4.09 16.21
N PHE A 48 8.72 3.55 16.38
CA PHE A 48 7.79 3.87 17.47
C PHE A 48 7.82 2.85 18.61
N ARG A 49 8.80 1.94 18.63
CA ARG A 49 8.95 0.99 19.74
C ARG A 49 9.15 1.75 21.05
N GLU A 50 8.43 1.35 22.10
CA GLU A 50 8.75 1.79 23.46
C GLU A 50 10.22 1.48 23.78
N ARG A 51 10.96 2.53 24.14
CA ARG A 51 12.29 2.37 24.75
C ARG A 51 12.05 1.87 26.17
N ALA A 52 12.69 0.78 26.58
CA ALA A 52 12.48 0.17 27.89
C ALA A 52 12.55 1.25 29.00
N SER A 53 11.39 1.57 29.57
CA SER A 53 11.25 2.51 30.68
C SER A 53 11.35 1.74 31.99
N CYS A 54 12.56 1.41 32.41
CA CYS A 54 12.85 1.17 33.83
C CYS A 54 14.35 1.31 34.08
N GLN A 55 14.79 2.51 34.47
CA GLN A 55 16.01 2.63 35.27
C GLN A 55 15.55 2.46 36.72
N LEU A 56 15.65 1.23 37.23
CA LEU A 56 15.66 1.00 38.67
C LEU A 56 16.97 1.63 39.19
N LEU A 57 16.82 2.69 39.97
CA LEU A 57 17.88 3.33 40.75
C LEU A 57 18.30 2.44 41.93
#